data_AF-A0A519SEG4-F1
#
_entry.id   AF-A0A519SEG4-F1
#
_cell.length_a   1.000
_cell.length_b   1.000
_cell.length_c   1.000
_cell.angle_alpha   90.00
_cell.angle_beta   90.00
_cell.angle_gamma   90.00
#
_symmetry.space_group_name_H-M   'P 1'
#
loop_
_entity.id
_entity.type
_entity.pdbx_description
1 polymer ?
#
loop_
_entity_poly.entity_id
_entity_poly.type
_entity_poly.pdbx_seq_one_letter_code
_entity_poly.pdbx_strand_id
1 'polypeptide(L)'
;MCVDPFGNVTVASLVGSSNINIDGNLKNGYSVDYPSSDIAIASFSCNGTYRWSKTIGGFQQDVIQDVGTDAEGNVYAVGRITIGISELGPGTTYAAHFDTDTILPLASQEVNQYKKSMFLIKYDSIGNFKWLRMPQPDDVSSANSTGMYSSRNLQVDSDGNCYWYVALSAGAHANGAYTVTATGVTHHILKYDSQGNFLGGHPIDIFTTGYNDYRLYRNHHNGNYYIAGGFCSLCEQGSMVVGGQTIANSKYVCAFDSTGTFLWKRTNTGNSPWEVQDFDLAFDSNNDLYLTGTTLYSSPMEGPNVIDGWNGQQFVGPVISSFMYVVKMDSSGNTIWQTNSNVGRARGITINENEVAITGFSRSFIWQNLNFQYPGDNGNGLYPFIIRFNKTTGTIIGNHYLTSNSYTLDPGQHISSDNLGNYLIGGAFQSTLNGFGGAITNVGGSSDFFVAKLGTSNCDFLTTPIFDKKAIFLYPNPVQNRLFINSDETQYYQIYSILGSKINEGTLAVGSGIDCSSLTSGVYLLSLTDGFGKVSVVKFVKE
;
A
#
# COMPACT_ATOMS: atom_id res chain seq x y z
N MET A 1 -5.08 -1.23 2.54
CA MET A 1 -4.94 -0.74 3.92
C MET A 1 -4.77 0.77 3.83
N CYS A 2 -5.33 1.54 4.75
CA CYS A 2 -5.20 2.99 4.77
C CYS A 2 -4.96 3.48 6.19
N VAL A 3 -4.44 4.71 6.32
CA VAL A 3 -4.10 5.33 7.59
C VAL A 3 -4.73 6.71 7.62
N ASP A 4 -5.46 7.02 8.68
CA ASP A 4 -6.09 8.32 8.87
C ASP A 4 -5.08 9.36 9.43
N PRO A 5 -5.42 10.67 9.46
CA PRO A 5 -4.51 11.69 9.97
C PRO A 5 -4.12 11.56 11.44
N PHE A 6 -4.85 10.74 12.20
CA PHE A 6 -4.58 10.42 13.61
C PHE A 6 -3.77 9.12 13.76
N GLY A 7 -3.24 8.58 12.65
CA GLY A 7 -2.46 7.36 12.61
C GLY A 7 -3.24 6.09 12.91
N ASN A 8 -4.58 6.14 12.94
CA ASN A 8 -5.37 4.93 13.04
C ASN A 8 -5.34 4.20 11.70
N VAL A 9 -5.28 2.88 11.76
CA VAL A 9 -5.11 2.00 10.61
C VAL A 9 -6.42 1.33 10.31
N THR A 10 -6.81 1.32 9.05
CA THR A 10 -7.90 0.49 8.57
C THR A 10 -7.36 -0.54 7.59
N VAL A 11 -7.68 -1.81 7.86
CA VAL A 11 -7.38 -2.92 6.97
C VAL A 11 -8.65 -3.53 6.44
N ALA A 12 -8.56 -4.04 5.22
CA ALA A 12 -9.54 -4.96 4.69
C ALA A 12 -8.86 -6.26 4.29
N SER A 13 -9.54 -7.37 4.54
CA SER A 13 -9.08 -8.72 4.22
C SER A 13 -10.24 -9.57 3.77
N LEU A 14 -9.96 -10.57 2.94
CA LEU A 14 -10.86 -11.72 2.81
C LEU A 14 -10.70 -12.60 4.05
N VAL A 15 -11.81 -13.11 4.56
CA VAL A 15 -11.86 -14.00 5.73
C VAL A 15 -12.75 -15.19 5.43
N GLY A 16 -12.49 -16.35 6.07
CA GLY A 16 -13.37 -17.52 5.93
C GLY A 16 -14.74 -17.28 6.57
N SER A 17 -15.68 -18.21 6.36
CA SER A 17 -17.07 -18.08 6.80
C SER A 17 -17.35 -18.47 8.26
N SER A 18 -16.35 -18.93 9.00
CA SER A 18 -16.54 -19.40 10.38
C SER A 18 -15.38 -19.03 11.28
N ASN A 19 -15.67 -18.86 12.58
CA ASN A 19 -14.69 -18.53 13.62
C ASN A 19 -13.83 -17.30 13.31
N ILE A 20 -14.40 -16.32 12.60
CA ILE A 20 -13.72 -15.06 12.31
C ILE A 20 -13.42 -14.37 13.66
N ASN A 21 -12.15 -14.17 13.95
CA ASN A 21 -11.69 -13.50 15.16
C ASN A 21 -10.71 -12.39 14.76
N ILE A 22 -11.05 -11.16 15.12
CA ILE A 22 -10.23 -9.99 14.85
C ILE A 22 -9.79 -9.41 16.19
N ASP A 23 -8.54 -9.67 16.57
CA ASP A 23 -7.93 -9.20 17.82
C ASP A 23 -8.77 -9.50 19.08
N GLY A 24 -9.26 -10.74 19.19
CA GLY A 24 -10.12 -11.20 20.29
C GLY A 24 -11.61 -10.94 20.08
N ASN A 25 -12.01 -10.25 19.01
CA ASN A 25 -13.41 -9.94 18.71
C ASN A 25 -13.99 -10.93 17.70
N LEU A 26 -14.90 -11.79 18.16
CA LEU A 26 -15.60 -12.74 17.29
C LEU A 26 -16.58 -12.04 16.35
N LYS A 27 -16.60 -12.50 15.10
CA LYS A 27 -17.48 -12.00 14.03
C LYS A 27 -18.23 -13.12 13.33
N ASN A 28 -19.40 -12.77 12.81
CA ASN A 28 -20.20 -13.66 11.99
C ASN A 28 -19.62 -13.70 10.58
N GLY A 29 -19.48 -14.90 10.03
CA GLY A 29 -19.41 -15.11 8.59
C GLY A 29 -20.81 -15.30 8.01
N TYR A 30 -20.95 -14.99 6.73
CA TYR A 30 -22.23 -14.94 6.02
C TYR A 30 -22.26 -15.89 4.82
N SER A 31 -21.09 -16.17 4.23
CA SER A 31 -20.98 -17.14 3.15
C SER A 31 -21.12 -18.59 3.63
N VAL A 32 -21.70 -19.42 2.78
CA VAL A 32 -22.21 -20.75 3.19
C VAL A 32 -21.70 -21.91 2.35
N ASP A 33 -21.20 -21.64 1.16
CA ASP A 33 -20.50 -22.64 0.34
C ASP A 33 -19.03 -22.71 0.76
N TYR A 34 -18.47 -23.90 0.98
CA TYR A 34 -17.04 -24.04 1.27
C TYR A 34 -16.29 -24.61 0.06
N PRO A 35 -15.13 -24.03 -0.34
CA PRO A 35 -14.49 -22.84 0.22
C PRO A 35 -15.08 -21.53 -0.35
N SER A 36 -15.41 -20.58 0.53
CA SER A 36 -15.76 -19.20 0.19
C SER A 36 -15.17 -18.23 1.22
N SER A 37 -15.25 -16.94 0.93
CA SER A 37 -14.71 -15.88 1.76
C SER A 37 -15.63 -14.68 1.81
N ASP A 38 -15.78 -14.14 3.00
CA ASP A 38 -16.39 -12.85 3.27
C ASP A 38 -15.30 -11.76 3.32
N ILE A 39 -15.74 -10.52 3.50
CA ILE A 39 -14.87 -9.36 3.69
C ILE A 39 -14.85 -9.00 5.18
N ALA A 40 -13.67 -8.81 5.74
CA ALA A 40 -13.48 -8.12 7.01
C ALA A 40 -12.91 -6.72 6.76
N ILE A 41 -13.47 -5.71 7.44
CA ILE A 41 -12.89 -4.38 7.59
C ILE A 41 -12.60 -4.19 9.07
N ALA A 42 -11.36 -3.88 9.45
CA ALA A 42 -10.97 -3.69 10.84
C ALA A 42 -10.18 -2.40 11.01
N SER A 43 -10.45 -1.68 12.10
CA SER A 43 -9.76 -0.45 12.48
C SER A 43 -9.00 -0.65 13.79
N PHE A 44 -7.75 -0.18 13.79
CA PHE A 44 -6.85 -0.18 14.94
C PHE A 44 -6.38 1.25 15.19
N SER A 45 -6.19 1.60 16.44
CA SER A 45 -5.63 2.91 16.79
C SER A 45 -4.12 2.97 16.52
N CYS A 46 -3.55 4.17 16.53
CA CYS A 46 -2.13 4.43 16.30
C CYS A 46 -1.16 3.64 17.21
N ASN A 47 -1.62 3.17 18.38
CA ASN A 47 -0.84 2.35 19.32
C ASN A 47 -1.07 0.83 19.13
N GLY A 48 -1.89 0.44 18.13
CA GLY A 48 -2.22 -0.95 17.84
C GLY A 48 -3.47 -1.49 18.55
N THR A 49 -4.15 -0.71 19.39
CA THR A 49 -5.37 -1.19 20.07
C THR A 49 -6.54 -1.28 19.08
N TYR A 50 -7.24 -2.42 19.06
CA TYR A 50 -8.48 -2.60 18.31
C TYR A 50 -9.53 -1.51 18.62
N ARG A 51 -10.16 -0.97 17.57
CA ARG A 51 -11.25 0.02 17.68
C ARG A 51 -12.60 -0.61 17.35
N TRP A 52 -12.72 -1.16 16.14
CA TRP A 52 -13.93 -1.79 15.65
C TRP A 52 -13.61 -2.66 14.44
N SER A 53 -14.50 -3.61 14.11
CA SER A 53 -14.47 -4.34 12.85
C SER A 53 -15.88 -4.59 12.33
N LYS A 54 -15.97 -4.88 11.03
CA LYS A 54 -17.20 -5.20 10.29
C LYS A 54 -16.94 -6.41 9.41
N THR A 55 -17.91 -7.30 9.30
CA THR A 55 -17.90 -8.37 8.28
C THR A 55 -18.96 -8.08 7.23
N ILE A 56 -18.63 -8.22 5.96
CA ILE A 56 -19.54 -8.04 4.83
C ILE A 56 -19.50 -9.32 4.02
N GLY A 57 -20.64 -9.97 3.81
CA GLY A 57 -20.65 -11.21 3.04
C GLY A 57 -22.01 -11.59 2.48
N GLY A 58 -22.00 -12.39 1.42
CA GLY A 58 -23.17 -12.86 0.69
C GLY A 58 -23.24 -14.38 0.58
N PHE A 59 -23.90 -14.87 -0.48
CA PHE A 59 -24.10 -16.31 -0.67
C PHE A 59 -22.79 -17.07 -0.95
N GLN A 60 -21.87 -16.45 -1.69
CA GLN A 60 -20.59 -17.02 -2.13
C GLN A 60 -19.47 -16.00 -1.96
N GLN A 61 -18.31 -16.29 -2.56
CA GLN A 61 -17.14 -15.43 -2.51
C GLN A 61 -17.47 -13.96 -2.79
N ASP A 62 -17.11 -13.13 -1.81
CA ASP A 62 -17.14 -11.68 -1.89
C ASP A 62 -15.73 -11.14 -2.12
N VAL A 63 -15.67 -9.90 -2.62
CA VAL A 63 -14.40 -9.28 -3.00
C VAL A 63 -14.37 -7.86 -2.49
N ILE A 64 -13.40 -7.55 -1.64
CA ILE A 64 -13.01 -6.18 -1.36
C ILE A 64 -11.94 -5.74 -2.36
N GLN A 65 -12.08 -4.53 -2.90
CA GLN A 65 -11.14 -3.97 -3.88
C GLN A 65 -10.24 -2.93 -3.23
N ASP A 66 -10.80 -2.02 -2.42
CA ASP A 66 -9.99 -0.99 -1.77
C ASP A 66 -10.69 -0.36 -0.56
N VAL A 67 -9.89 0.30 0.29
CA VAL A 67 -10.32 1.10 1.45
C VAL A 67 -9.59 2.44 1.49
N GLY A 68 -10.31 3.50 1.86
CA GLY A 68 -9.76 4.84 2.02
C GLY A 68 -10.33 5.55 3.25
N THR A 69 -9.65 6.61 3.69
CA THR A 69 -10.06 7.43 4.84
C THR A 69 -10.04 8.90 4.47
N ASP A 70 -10.93 9.68 5.09
CA ASP A 70 -10.92 11.15 4.99
C ASP A 70 -10.18 11.80 6.17
N ALA A 71 -10.16 13.13 6.22
CA ALA A 71 -9.47 13.87 7.27
C ALA A 71 -10.13 13.72 8.67
N GLU A 72 -11.39 13.30 8.72
CA GLU A 72 -12.14 13.05 9.96
C GLU A 72 -11.95 11.62 10.48
N GLY A 73 -11.21 10.79 9.73
CA GLY A 73 -10.99 9.38 10.03
C GLY A 73 -12.18 8.50 9.69
N ASN A 74 -13.15 8.99 8.90
CA ASN A 74 -14.21 8.14 8.38
C ASN A 74 -13.63 7.13 7.38
N VAL A 75 -14.19 5.93 7.35
CA VAL A 75 -13.71 4.83 6.51
C VAL A 75 -14.65 4.61 5.34
N TYR A 76 -14.08 4.45 4.16
CA TYR A 76 -14.78 4.17 2.92
C TYR A 76 -14.22 2.88 2.32
N ALA A 77 -15.10 2.05 1.78
CA ALA A 77 -14.69 0.78 1.19
C ALA A 77 -15.48 0.51 -0.09
N VAL A 78 -14.81 -0.10 -1.08
CA VAL A 78 -15.46 -0.54 -2.31
C VAL A 78 -15.20 -2.01 -2.57
N GLY A 79 -16.19 -2.67 -3.14
CA GLY A 79 -16.10 -4.08 -3.45
C GLY A 79 -17.27 -4.61 -4.25
N ARG A 80 -17.37 -5.92 -4.28
CA ARG A 80 -18.46 -6.68 -4.84
C ARG A 80 -18.89 -7.73 -3.83
N ILE A 81 -20.19 -7.85 -3.65
CA ILE A 81 -20.83 -8.93 -2.90
C ILE A 81 -21.60 -9.86 -3.84
N THR A 82 -21.70 -11.14 -3.49
CA THR A 82 -22.56 -12.08 -4.19
C THR A 82 -23.95 -12.10 -3.55
N ILE A 83 -24.95 -11.60 -4.29
CA ILE A 83 -26.33 -11.48 -3.81
C ILE A 83 -26.98 -12.84 -3.49
N GLY A 84 -27.90 -12.84 -2.53
CA GLY A 84 -28.75 -13.99 -2.22
C GLY A 84 -29.91 -14.15 -3.19
N ILE A 85 -30.23 -15.40 -3.55
CA ILE A 85 -31.35 -15.77 -4.43
C ILE A 85 -32.33 -16.65 -3.66
N SER A 86 -33.61 -16.31 -3.66
CA SER A 86 -34.64 -16.93 -2.81
C SER A 86 -34.99 -18.38 -3.19
N GLU A 87 -34.75 -18.77 -4.44
CA GLU A 87 -35.16 -20.05 -5.02
C GLU A 87 -34.10 -21.16 -4.91
N LEU A 88 -32.97 -20.92 -4.22
CA LEU A 88 -31.87 -21.89 -4.12
C LEU A 88 -32.11 -23.06 -3.15
N GLY A 89 -33.30 -23.15 -2.53
CA GLY A 89 -33.76 -24.33 -1.79
C GLY A 89 -34.38 -24.02 -0.42
N PRO A 90 -35.14 -24.97 0.17
CA PRO A 90 -35.78 -24.78 1.48
C PRO A 90 -34.75 -24.79 2.61
N GLY A 91 -34.83 -23.79 3.51
CA GLY A 91 -34.07 -23.74 4.77
C GLY A 91 -32.84 -22.84 4.78
N THR A 92 -32.55 -22.15 3.67
CA THR A 92 -31.27 -21.45 3.49
C THR A 92 -31.41 -20.15 2.71
N THR A 93 -32.01 -19.13 3.34
CA THR A 93 -32.05 -17.77 2.81
C THR A 93 -30.76 -17.03 3.18
N TYR A 94 -29.83 -16.90 2.24
CA TYR A 94 -28.54 -16.25 2.45
C TYR A 94 -28.55 -14.84 1.86
N ALA A 95 -29.18 -13.92 2.59
CA ALA A 95 -29.14 -12.52 2.23
C ALA A 95 -27.69 -12.00 2.29
N ALA A 96 -27.39 -10.95 1.54
CA ALA A 96 -26.10 -10.28 1.68
C ALA A 96 -26.14 -9.35 2.90
N HIS A 97 -25.16 -9.50 3.79
CA HIS A 97 -25.03 -8.76 5.03
C HIS A 97 -23.88 -7.76 4.95
N PHE A 98 -24.12 -6.56 5.44
CA PHE A 98 -23.11 -5.57 5.82
C PHE A 98 -23.12 -5.49 7.34
N ASP A 99 -22.43 -6.46 7.97
CA ASP A 99 -22.49 -6.80 9.39
C ASP A 99 -23.97 -6.86 9.84
N THR A 100 -24.26 -6.28 11.00
CA THR A 100 -25.60 -6.06 11.56
C THR A 100 -26.19 -4.72 11.10
N ASP A 101 -25.46 -3.93 10.32
CA ASP A 101 -25.85 -2.56 9.95
C ASP A 101 -26.89 -2.54 8.84
N THR A 102 -26.77 -3.43 7.84
CA THR A 102 -27.70 -3.49 6.70
C THR A 102 -27.74 -4.91 6.11
N ILE A 103 -28.93 -5.36 5.75
CA ILE A 103 -29.16 -6.63 5.06
C ILE A 103 -29.85 -6.33 3.74
N LEU A 104 -29.31 -6.82 2.63
CA LEU A 104 -29.93 -6.65 1.32
C LEU A 104 -31.10 -7.63 1.15
N PRO A 105 -32.21 -7.21 0.49
CA PRO A 105 -33.30 -8.12 0.17
C PRO A 105 -32.83 -9.28 -0.69
N LEU A 106 -33.49 -10.44 -0.55
CA LEU A 106 -33.28 -11.58 -1.43
C LEU A 106 -33.79 -11.24 -2.84
N ALA A 107 -33.00 -11.57 -3.85
CA ALA A 107 -33.43 -11.50 -5.24
C ALA A 107 -34.24 -12.74 -5.61
N SER A 108 -35.11 -12.59 -6.61
CA SER A 108 -35.71 -13.72 -7.33
C SER A 108 -34.91 -14.02 -8.60
N GLN A 109 -34.83 -15.28 -9.01
CA GLN A 109 -34.22 -15.61 -10.31
C GLN A 109 -34.96 -14.93 -11.46
N GLU A 110 -36.28 -14.98 -11.44
CA GLU A 110 -37.15 -14.55 -12.55
C GLU A 110 -37.37 -13.03 -12.60
N VAL A 111 -37.11 -12.31 -11.50
CA VAL A 111 -37.31 -10.86 -11.42
C VAL A 111 -35.96 -10.17 -11.33
N ASN A 112 -35.69 -9.22 -12.24
CA ASN A 112 -34.50 -8.38 -12.14
C ASN A 112 -34.71 -7.28 -11.10
N GLN A 113 -34.69 -7.66 -9.82
CA GLN A 113 -34.79 -6.74 -8.69
C GLN A 113 -33.85 -7.21 -7.59
N TYR A 114 -33.23 -6.25 -6.89
CA TYR A 114 -32.28 -6.52 -5.79
C TYR A 114 -31.01 -7.26 -6.23
N LYS A 115 -30.62 -7.10 -7.50
CA LYS A 115 -29.47 -7.81 -8.08
C LYS A 115 -28.18 -7.00 -8.18
N LYS A 116 -28.11 -5.82 -7.57
CA LYS A 116 -26.88 -5.03 -7.52
C LYS A 116 -25.84 -5.73 -6.64
N SER A 117 -24.60 -5.78 -7.07
CA SER A 117 -23.50 -6.49 -6.40
C SER A 117 -22.34 -5.58 -6.02
N MET A 118 -22.09 -4.51 -6.78
CA MET A 118 -21.06 -3.52 -6.46
C MET A 118 -21.50 -2.61 -5.33
N PHE A 119 -20.57 -2.28 -4.44
CA PHE A 119 -20.83 -1.34 -3.35
C PHE A 119 -19.70 -0.32 -3.16
N LEU A 120 -20.11 0.87 -2.71
CA LEU A 120 -19.32 1.85 -1.98
C LEU A 120 -20.02 2.08 -0.64
N ILE A 121 -19.32 1.89 0.46
CA ILE A 121 -19.86 2.00 1.82
C ILE A 121 -19.03 2.97 2.66
N LYS A 122 -19.69 3.71 3.56
CA LYS A 122 -19.05 4.59 4.54
C LYS A 122 -19.38 4.18 5.97
N TYR A 123 -18.35 4.12 6.81
CA TYR A 123 -18.42 4.10 8.28
C TYR A 123 -17.81 5.39 8.82
N ASP A 124 -18.29 5.90 9.96
CA ASP A 124 -17.53 6.95 10.67
C ASP A 124 -16.28 6.39 11.37
N SER A 125 -15.49 7.28 11.95
CA SER A 125 -14.24 6.94 12.62
C SER A 125 -14.39 5.94 13.77
N ILE A 126 -15.57 5.80 14.37
CA ILE A 126 -15.85 4.82 15.42
C ILE A 126 -16.63 3.59 14.92
N GLY A 127 -16.83 3.46 13.61
CA GLY A 127 -17.38 2.26 12.97
C GLY A 127 -18.89 2.23 12.86
N ASN A 128 -19.60 3.36 13.04
CA ASN A 128 -21.04 3.41 12.76
C ASN A 128 -21.26 3.49 11.26
N PHE A 129 -22.16 2.66 10.74
CA PHE A 129 -22.62 2.74 9.36
C PHE A 129 -23.27 4.11 9.07
N LYS A 130 -22.89 4.72 7.94
CA LYS A 130 -23.48 5.99 7.48
C LYS A 130 -24.34 5.80 6.24
N TRP A 131 -23.78 5.19 5.21
CA TRP A 131 -24.50 4.99 3.95
C TRP A 131 -23.86 3.92 3.08
N LEU A 132 -24.67 3.41 2.15
CA LEU A 132 -24.30 2.43 1.13
C LEU A 132 -24.74 2.95 -0.25
N ARG A 133 -23.90 2.78 -1.27
CA ARG A 133 -24.19 3.11 -2.67
C ARG A 133 -23.90 1.93 -3.58
N MET A 134 -24.85 1.64 -4.46
CA MET A 134 -24.77 0.55 -5.44
C MET A 134 -25.18 1.10 -6.81
N PRO A 135 -24.21 1.43 -7.69
CA PRO A 135 -24.45 2.32 -8.82
C PRO A 135 -25.06 1.61 -10.03
N GLN A 136 -25.22 0.29 -9.97
CA GLN A 136 -25.83 -0.50 -11.04
C GLN A 136 -27.31 -0.12 -11.24
N PRO A 137 -27.88 -0.38 -12.43
CA PRO A 137 -29.30 -0.23 -12.67
C PRO A 137 -30.14 -1.04 -11.67
N ASP A 138 -31.32 -0.56 -11.30
CA ASP A 138 -32.23 -1.27 -10.37
C ASP A 138 -32.73 -2.60 -10.95
N ASP A 139 -32.80 -2.68 -12.29
CA ASP A 139 -33.27 -3.81 -13.07
C ASP A 139 -32.14 -4.67 -13.67
N VAL A 140 -30.94 -4.60 -13.08
CA VAL A 140 -29.81 -5.40 -13.55
C VAL A 140 -30.10 -6.90 -13.44
N SER A 141 -29.79 -7.67 -14.49
CA SER A 141 -29.91 -9.13 -14.46
C SER A 141 -28.79 -9.77 -13.65
N SER A 142 -28.98 -11.02 -13.20
CA SER A 142 -27.95 -11.74 -12.44
C SER A 142 -26.67 -11.92 -13.25
N ALA A 143 -26.80 -12.28 -14.54
CA ALA A 143 -25.66 -12.45 -15.44
C ALA A 143 -24.88 -11.15 -15.63
N ASN A 144 -25.58 -10.03 -15.80
CA ASN A 144 -24.92 -8.75 -16.03
C ASN A 144 -24.31 -8.20 -14.76
N SER A 145 -24.95 -8.43 -13.59
CA SER A 145 -24.55 -7.85 -12.31
C SER A 145 -23.06 -8.04 -12.01
N THR A 146 -22.51 -9.21 -12.33
CA THR A 146 -21.12 -9.56 -12.08
C THR A 146 -20.30 -9.74 -13.35
N GLY A 147 -20.94 -9.95 -14.51
CA GLY A 147 -20.27 -10.17 -15.79
C GLY A 147 -19.98 -8.89 -16.57
N MET A 148 -20.79 -7.83 -16.39
CA MET A 148 -20.67 -6.57 -17.14
C MET A 148 -20.33 -5.37 -16.27
N TYR A 149 -20.30 -5.55 -14.95
CA TYR A 149 -19.99 -4.51 -13.98
C TYR A 149 -18.88 -4.97 -13.06
N SER A 150 -17.99 -4.05 -12.69
CA SER A 150 -16.97 -4.36 -11.69
C SER A 150 -16.51 -3.13 -10.93
N SER A 151 -16.37 -3.29 -9.62
CA SER A 151 -15.65 -2.37 -8.76
C SER A 151 -14.16 -2.68 -8.90
N ARG A 152 -13.30 -1.64 -8.97
CA ARG A 152 -11.87 -1.82 -9.23
C ARG A 152 -10.98 -1.13 -8.20
N ASN A 153 -11.20 0.15 -7.89
CA ASN A 153 -10.36 0.90 -6.96
C ASN A 153 -11.11 2.11 -6.36
N LEU A 154 -10.67 2.60 -5.21
CA LEU A 154 -11.21 3.80 -4.57
C LEU A 154 -10.10 4.77 -4.17
N GLN A 155 -10.26 6.04 -4.51
CA GLN A 155 -9.45 7.12 -3.96
C GLN A 155 -10.33 8.07 -3.15
N VAL A 156 -9.91 8.42 -1.94
CA VAL A 156 -10.68 9.32 -1.04
C VAL A 156 -9.81 10.53 -0.74
N ASP A 157 -10.34 11.73 -0.97
CA ASP A 157 -9.63 12.97 -0.60
C ASP A 157 -9.89 13.36 0.87
N SER A 158 -9.21 14.41 1.34
CA SER A 158 -9.31 14.87 2.73
C SER A 158 -10.72 15.32 3.13
N ASP A 159 -11.53 15.80 2.18
CA ASP A 159 -12.91 16.24 2.41
C ASP A 159 -13.91 15.06 2.38
N GLY A 160 -13.39 13.85 2.10
CA GLY A 160 -14.16 12.62 2.02
C GLY A 160 -14.92 12.46 0.72
N ASN A 161 -14.51 13.14 -0.36
CA ASN A 161 -14.99 12.82 -1.69
C ASN A 161 -14.37 11.51 -2.16
N CYS A 162 -15.23 10.61 -2.64
CA CYS A 162 -14.84 9.33 -3.19
C CYS A 162 -14.73 9.42 -4.71
N TYR A 163 -13.62 8.92 -5.25
CA TYR A 163 -13.37 8.73 -6.67
C TYR A 163 -13.31 7.23 -6.93
N TRP A 164 -14.44 6.66 -7.34
CA TRP A 164 -14.62 5.22 -7.47
C TRP A 164 -14.41 4.79 -8.91
N TYR A 165 -13.37 3.99 -9.14
CA TYR A 165 -13.07 3.39 -10.43
C TYR A 165 -13.89 2.12 -10.65
N VAL A 166 -14.67 2.12 -11.74
CA VAL A 166 -15.61 1.06 -12.08
C VAL A 166 -15.57 0.72 -13.57
N ALA A 167 -15.89 -0.52 -13.91
CA ALA A 167 -16.27 -0.89 -15.26
C ALA A 167 -17.80 -0.97 -15.35
N LEU A 168 -18.40 -0.32 -16.34
CA LEU A 168 -19.84 -0.22 -16.54
C LEU A 168 -20.21 -0.56 -17.98
N SER A 169 -21.35 -1.22 -18.18
CA SER A 169 -21.97 -1.32 -19.50
C SER A 169 -22.98 -0.18 -19.75
N ALA A 170 -23.44 -0.03 -20.99
CA ALA A 170 -24.50 0.91 -21.35
C ALA A 170 -25.70 0.84 -20.39
N GLY A 171 -26.18 2.01 -19.94
CA GLY A 171 -27.29 2.08 -19.00
C GLY A 171 -27.30 3.33 -18.12
N ALA A 172 -28.33 3.40 -17.29
CA ALA A 172 -28.49 4.44 -16.26
C ALA A 172 -27.92 3.95 -14.93
N HIS A 173 -27.00 4.73 -14.36
CA HIS A 173 -26.26 4.44 -13.14
C HIS A 173 -26.48 5.53 -12.09
N ALA A 174 -26.09 5.25 -10.85
CA ALA A 174 -26.23 6.18 -9.73
C ALA A 174 -27.67 6.73 -9.63
N ASN A 175 -28.66 5.83 -9.65
CA ASN A 175 -30.09 6.15 -9.63
C ASN A 175 -30.53 7.07 -10.78
N GLY A 176 -29.93 6.91 -11.96
CA GLY A 176 -30.24 7.69 -13.16
C GLY A 176 -29.45 8.99 -13.30
N ALA A 177 -28.60 9.35 -12.33
CA ALA A 177 -27.80 10.57 -12.39
C ALA A 177 -26.58 10.47 -13.34
N TYR A 178 -26.23 9.27 -13.79
CA TYR A 178 -25.13 9.03 -14.73
C TYR A 178 -25.57 8.09 -15.84
N THR A 179 -25.26 8.39 -17.10
CA THR A 179 -25.64 7.54 -18.24
C THR A 179 -24.42 7.16 -19.04
N VAL A 180 -24.23 5.85 -19.25
CA VAL A 180 -23.23 5.30 -20.17
C VAL A 180 -23.94 4.97 -21.48
N THR A 181 -23.49 5.57 -22.58
CA THR A 181 -24.06 5.38 -23.92
C THR A 181 -23.21 4.47 -24.81
N ALA A 182 -21.96 4.24 -24.45
CA ALA A 182 -21.04 3.39 -25.20
C ALA A 182 -21.50 1.93 -25.17
N THR A 183 -21.43 1.25 -26.31
CA THR A 183 -21.71 -0.19 -26.40
C THR A 183 -20.55 -1.00 -25.82
N GLY A 184 -20.85 -2.06 -25.06
CA GLY A 184 -19.84 -2.88 -24.38
C GLY A 184 -19.56 -2.39 -22.95
N VAL A 185 -18.47 -2.89 -22.36
CA VAL A 185 -18.01 -2.48 -21.02
C VAL A 185 -16.94 -1.40 -21.17
N THR A 186 -17.16 -0.26 -20.55
CA THR A 186 -16.23 0.89 -20.51
C THR A 186 -15.83 1.23 -19.08
N HIS A 187 -14.71 1.92 -18.91
CA HIS A 187 -14.14 2.27 -17.61
C HIS A 187 -14.47 3.71 -17.23
N HIS A 188 -14.86 3.92 -15.97
CA HIS A 188 -15.37 5.21 -15.48
C HIS A 188 -14.90 5.52 -14.07
N ILE A 189 -14.80 6.82 -13.76
CA ILE A 189 -14.76 7.34 -12.40
C ILE A 189 -16.15 7.82 -12.03
N LEU A 190 -16.69 7.32 -10.92
CA LEU A 190 -17.88 7.85 -10.26
C LEU A 190 -17.47 8.64 -9.02
N LYS A 191 -17.92 9.90 -8.92
CA LYS A 191 -17.60 10.77 -7.80
C LYS A 191 -18.77 10.89 -6.81
N TYR A 192 -18.49 10.72 -5.53
CA TYR A 192 -19.45 10.94 -4.44
C TYR A 192 -18.86 11.89 -3.38
N ASP A 193 -19.68 12.67 -2.69
CA ASP A 193 -19.25 13.43 -1.51
C ASP A 193 -19.24 12.58 -0.22
N SER A 194 -18.83 13.19 0.89
CA SER A 194 -18.74 12.51 2.19
C SER A 194 -20.10 12.13 2.80
N GLN A 195 -21.20 12.69 2.29
CA GLN A 195 -22.59 12.33 2.64
C GLN A 195 -23.17 11.27 1.67
N GLY A 196 -22.40 10.85 0.68
CA GLY A 196 -22.79 9.85 -0.32
C GLY A 196 -23.67 10.41 -1.43
N ASN A 197 -23.74 11.73 -1.63
CA ASN A 197 -24.41 12.30 -2.80
C ASN A 197 -23.53 12.12 -4.03
N PHE A 198 -24.14 11.82 -5.16
CA PHE A 198 -23.42 11.69 -6.43
C PHE A 198 -23.08 13.08 -6.98
N LEU A 199 -21.80 13.32 -7.28
CA LEU A 199 -21.31 14.61 -7.77
C LEU A 199 -21.08 14.62 -9.28
N GLY A 200 -21.03 13.45 -9.93
CA GLY A 200 -20.76 13.31 -11.36
C GLY A 200 -19.84 12.14 -11.66
N GLY A 201 -19.59 11.91 -12.94
CA GLY A 201 -18.66 10.88 -13.38
C GLY A 201 -18.14 11.16 -14.79
N HIS A 202 -17.06 10.51 -15.16
CA HIS A 202 -16.45 10.64 -16.49
C HIS A 202 -15.78 9.32 -16.89
N PRO A 203 -15.70 9.02 -18.20
CA PRO A 203 -14.95 7.86 -18.67
C PRO A 203 -13.44 8.03 -18.46
N ILE A 204 -12.74 6.91 -18.44
CA ILE A 204 -11.29 6.82 -18.64
C ILE A 204 -11.05 5.98 -19.88
N ASP A 205 -10.33 6.53 -20.86
CA ASP A 205 -10.16 5.92 -22.17
C ASP A 205 -9.16 4.73 -22.14
N ILE A 206 -9.65 3.59 -21.66
CA ILE A 206 -8.94 2.32 -21.61
C ILE A 206 -9.81 1.21 -22.18
N PHE A 207 -9.19 0.45 -23.09
CA PHE A 207 -9.71 -0.81 -23.60
C PHE A 207 -8.70 -1.92 -23.34
N THR A 208 -9.19 -3.02 -22.77
CA THR A 208 -8.38 -4.20 -22.48
C THR A 208 -9.05 -5.45 -23.02
N THR A 209 -8.27 -6.36 -23.61
CA THR A 209 -8.73 -7.70 -24.00
C THR A 209 -7.89 -8.77 -23.31
N GLY A 210 -8.51 -9.91 -23.00
CA GLY A 210 -7.85 -11.02 -22.31
C GLY A 210 -7.40 -10.64 -20.90
N TYR A 211 -6.34 -11.30 -20.45
CA TYR A 211 -5.85 -11.12 -19.09
C TYR A 211 -5.04 -9.82 -18.96
N ASN A 212 -5.49 -8.93 -18.07
CA ASN A 212 -4.84 -7.67 -17.73
C ASN A 212 -5.01 -7.44 -16.24
N ASP A 213 -3.94 -7.08 -15.56
CA ASP A 213 -3.98 -6.65 -14.17
C ASP A 213 -3.53 -5.20 -14.08
N TYR A 214 -4.34 -4.35 -13.47
CA TYR A 214 -4.04 -2.93 -13.32
C TYR A 214 -4.78 -2.31 -12.15
N ARG A 215 -4.22 -1.22 -11.65
CA ARG A 215 -4.78 -0.38 -10.60
C ARG A 215 -4.82 1.06 -11.06
N LEU A 216 -5.84 1.75 -10.59
CA LEU A 216 -5.98 3.18 -10.75
C LEU A 216 -5.48 3.87 -9.49
N TYR A 217 -4.78 4.97 -9.68
CA TYR A 217 -4.27 5.85 -8.65
C TYR A 217 -4.73 7.27 -8.96
N ARG A 218 -4.93 8.07 -7.93
CA ARG A 218 -5.14 9.51 -8.08
C ARG A 218 -4.03 10.22 -7.35
N ASN A 219 -3.32 11.12 -8.03
CA ASN A 219 -2.40 12.00 -7.33
C ASN A 219 -3.24 13.05 -6.59
N HIS A 220 -3.21 12.99 -5.26
CA HIS A 220 -4.02 13.87 -4.41
C HIS A 220 -3.57 15.33 -4.44
N HIS A 221 -2.37 15.63 -4.94
CA HIS A 221 -1.85 17.00 -5.05
C HIS A 221 -2.40 17.77 -6.25
N ASN A 222 -2.70 17.10 -7.36
CA ASN A 222 -3.17 17.75 -8.59
C ASN A 222 -4.47 17.16 -9.17
N GLY A 223 -4.94 16.04 -8.62
CA GLY A 223 -6.15 15.35 -9.03
C GLY A 223 -6.04 14.49 -10.29
N ASN A 224 -4.86 14.38 -10.89
CA ASN A 224 -4.63 13.54 -12.08
C ASN A 224 -4.76 12.05 -11.73
N TYR A 225 -5.21 11.27 -12.71
CA TYR A 225 -5.30 9.82 -12.58
C TYR A 225 -4.13 9.13 -13.25
N TYR A 226 -3.70 8.02 -12.67
CA TYR A 226 -2.65 7.17 -13.18
C TYR A 226 -3.12 5.74 -13.18
N ILE A 227 -2.82 5.00 -14.23
CA ILE A 227 -3.17 3.59 -14.34
C ILE A 227 -1.90 2.83 -14.62
N ALA A 228 -1.55 1.97 -13.68
CA ALA A 228 -0.38 1.14 -13.77
C ALA A 228 -0.79 -0.31 -13.72
N GLY A 229 -0.10 -1.12 -14.49
CA GLY A 229 -0.43 -2.52 -14.60
C GLY A 229 0.46 -3.27 -15.55
N GLY A 230 0.04 -4.50 -15.82
CA GLY A 230 0.64 -5.36 -16.81
C GLY A 230 -0.38 -6.24 -17.51
N PHE A 231 0.08 -6.81 -18.62
CA PHE A 231 -0.61 -7.81 -19.40
C PHE A 231 0.43 -8.67 -20.10
N CYS A 232 0.07 -9.87 -20.53
CA CYS A 232 0.98 -10.67 -21.33
C CYS A 232 1.08 -10.11 -22.76
N SER A 233 2.15 -9.39 -23.09
CA SER A 233 2.24 -8.65 -24.37
C SER A 233 2.56 -9.53 -25.58
N LEU A 234 3.02 -10.76 -25.38
CA LEU A 234 3.29 -11.74 -26.46
C LEU A 234 2.30 -12.91 -26.45
N CYS A 235 1.32 -12.92 -25.54
CA CYS A 235 0.22 -13.87 -25.60
C CYS A 235 -0.81 -13.36 -26.62
N GLU A 236 -1.33 -14.24 -27.48
CA GLU A 236 -2.37 -13.90 -28.50
C GLU A 236 -3.68 -13.35 -27.90
N GLN A 237 -3.81 -13.28 -26.59
CA GLN A 237 -5.04 -12.96 -25.87
C GLN A 237 -5.02 -11.58 -25.18
N GLY A 238 -3.85 -11.05 -24.83
CA GLY A 238 -3.71 -9.82 -24.04
C GLY A 238 -3.47 -8.58 -24.89
N SER A 239 -4.32 -7.56 -24.80
CA SER A 239 -4.02 -6.25 -25.37
C SER A 239 -4.54 -5.12 -24.49
N MET A 240 -3.84 -3.99 -24.52
CA MET A 240 -4.29 -2.74 -23.91
C MET A 240 -4.15 -1.59 -24.90
N VAL A 241 -5.21 -0.78 -25.00
CA VAL A 241 -5.24 0.47 -25.74
C VAL A 241 -5.64 1.58 -24.76
N VAL A 242 -4.87 2.68 -24.76
CA VAL A 242 -5.10 3.84 -23.90
C VAL A 242 -5.00 5.11 -24.72
N GLY A 243 -6.00 5.99 -24.64
CA GLY A 243 -6.00 7.24 -25.43
C GLY A 243 -5.97 6.96 -26.94
N GLY A 244 -6.56 5.85 -27.40
CA GLY A 244 -6.44 5.34 -28.77
C GLY A 244 -5.06 4.77 -29.15
N GLN A 245 -4.12 4.61 -28.21
CA GLN A 245 -2.77 4.12 -28.47
C GLN A 245 -2.53 2.73 -27.86
N THR A 246 -2.10 1.77 -28.67
CA THR A 246 -1.73 0.41 -28.21
C THR A 246 -0.51 0.43 -27.29
N ILE A 247 -0.58 -0.26 -26.16
CA ILE A 247 0.57 -0.53 -25.28
C ILE A 247 1.34 -1.72 -25.85
N ALA A 248 2.65 -1.57 -26.07
CA ALA A 248 3.46 -2.59 -26.75
C ALA A 248 4.20 -3.53 -25.79
N ASN A 249 4.54 -3.06 -24.58
CA ASN A 249 5.26 -3.86 -23.58
C ASN A 249 4.34 -4.31 -22.44
N SER A 250 4.74 -5.39 -21.77
CA SER A 250 3.97 -6.08 -20.74
C SER A 250 3.67 -5.28 -19.47
N LYS A 251 4.34 -4.14 -19.23
CA LYS A 251 4.08 -3.25 -18.09
C LYS A 251 4.02 -1.81 -18.52
N TYR A 252 3.16 -1.04 -17.85
CA TYR A 252 2.88 0.34 -18.23
C TYR A 252 2.48 1.21 -17.04
N VAL A 253 2.64 2.51 -17.24
CA VAL A 253 2.00 3.57 -16.46
C VAL A 253 1.40 4.56 -17.47
N CYS A 254 0.11 4.82 -17.35
CA CYS A 254 -0.61 5.80 -18.16
C CYS A 254 -1.12 6.93 -17.27
N ALA A 255 -1.00 8.16 -17.73
CA ALA A 255 -1.46 9.35 -17.01
C ALA A 255 -2.64 10.00 -17.73
N PHE A 256 -3.57 10.50 -16.94
CA PHE A 256 -4.75 11.24 -17.35
C PHE A 256 -4.88 12.48 -16.48
N ASP A 257 -5.43 13.57 -17.02
CA ASP A 257 -5.76 14.72 -16.20
C ASP A 257 -6.93 14.41 -15.25
N SER A 258 -7.24 15.36 -14.37
CA SER A 258 -8.35 15.24 -13.41
C SER A 258 -9.75 15.09 -14.03
N THR A 259 -9.90 15.27 -15.34
CA THR A 259 -11.15 15.06 -16.09
C THR A 259 -11.20 13.71 -16.80
N GLY A 260 -10.11 12.93 -16.77
CA GLY A 260 -9.98 11.66 -17.46
C GLY A 260 -9.42 11.75 -18.88
N THR A 261 -8.92 12.91 -19.30
CA THR A 261 -8.28 13.07 -20.62
C THR A 261 -6.87 12.48 -20.59
N PHE A 262 -6.56 11.61 -21.55
CA PHE A 262 -5.24 10.98 -21.66
C PHE A 262 -4.13 12.01 -21.89
N LEU A 263 -3.04 11.89 -21.11
CA LEU A 263 -1.88 12.79 -21.19
C LEU A 263 -0.67 12.09 -21.82
N TRP A 264 -0.25 10.96 -21.24
CA TRP A 264 0.93 10.23 -21.70
C TRP A 264 0.92 8.78 -21.22
N LYS A 265 1.74 7.94 -21.87
CA LYS A 265 2.05 6.58 -21.42
C LYS A 265 3.55 6.36 -21.32
N ARG A 266 3.95 5.48 -20.40
CA ARG A 266 5.31 4.96 -20.22
C ARG A 266 5.22 3.45 -20.08
N THR A 267 6.23 2.75 -20.58
CA THR A 267 6.28 1.29 -20.56
C THR A 267 7.63 0.80 -20.06
N ASN A 268 7.66 -0.46 -19.67
CA ASN A 268 8.91 -1.11 -19.33
C ASN A 268 9.78 -1.36 -20.58
N THR A 269 11.08 -1.54 -20.35
CA THR A 269 12.11 -1.69 -21.39
C THR A 269 12.26 -3.12 -21.87
N GLY A 270 12.08 -4.10 -20.97
CA GLY A 270 12.35 -5.50 -21.23
C GLY A 270 11.38 -6.13 -22.23
N ASN A 271 11.84 -7.23 -22.84
CA ASN A 271 11.08 -8.03 -23.79
C ASN A 271 10.51 -9.32 -23.17
N SER A 272 10.38 -9.38 -21.84
CA SER A 272 9.72 -10.51 -21.17
C SER A 272 8.21 -10.50 -21.50
N PRO A 273 7.67 -11.60 -22.02
CA PRO A 273 6.25 -11.70 -22.38
C PRO A 273 5.32 -11.73 -21.18
N TRP A 274 5.82 -12.07 -19.99
CA TRP A 274 4.99 -12.35 -18.83
C TRP A 274 4.81 -11.11 -17.95
N GLU A 275 3.61 -10.98 -17.42
CA GLU A 275 3.24 -9.88 -16.53
C GLU A 275 3.63 -10.15 -15.06
N VAL A 276 3.55 -9.11 -14.23
CA VAL A 276 3.49 -9.27 -12.79
C VAL A 276 2.34 -8.45 -12.23
N GLN A 277 1.56 -9.09 -11.37
CA GLN A 277 0.46 -8.54 -10.55
C GLN A 277 0.93 -7.63 -9.42
N ASP A 278 2.24 -7.53 -9.20
CA ASP A 278 2.83 -6.83 -8.07
C ASP A 278 3.33 -5.46 -8.56
N PHE A 279 2.48 -4.42 -8.46
CA PHE A 279 2.81 -3.02 -8.73
C PHE A 279 2.06 -2.07 -7.80
N ASP A 280 2.71 -0.97 -7.43
CA ASP A 280 2.12 0.08 -6.60
C ASP A 280 2.76 1.45 -6.89
N LEU A 281 1.99 2.53 -6.70
CA LEU A 281 2.40 3.91 -6.99
C LEU A 281 2.22 4.83 -5.77
N ALA A 282 3.20 5.72 -5.58
CA ALA A 282 3.10 6.85 -4.67
C ALA A 282 3.51 8.16 -5.35
N PHE A 283 3.03 9.28 -4.83
CA PHE A 283 3.28 10.62 -5.38
C PHE A 283 3.84 11.55 -4.31
N ASP A 284 4.83 12.36 -4.66
CA ASP A 284 5.30 13.42 -3.78
C ASP A 284 4.62 14.77 -4.09
N SER A 285 4.91 15.77 -3.25
CA SER A 285 4.37 17.12 -3.37
C SER A 285 4.79 17.85 -4.66
N ASN A 286 5.82 17.39 -5.36
CA ASN A 286 6.22 17.92 -6.67
C ASN A 286 5.46 17.26 -7.82
N ASN A 287 4.58 16.29 -7.51
CA ASN A 287 3.91 15.40 -8.45
C ASN A 287 4.87 14.42 -9.13
N ASP A 288 6.05 14.18 -8.56
CA ASP A 288 6.91 13.08 -9.00
C ASP A 288 6.26 11.75 -8.60
N LEU A 289 6.42 10.74 -9.45
CA LEU A 289 5.86 9.42 -9.26
C LEU A 289 6.93 8.45 -8.78
N TYR A 290 6.55 7.58 -7.87
CA TYR A 290 7.37 6.49 -7.37
C TYR A 290 6.63 5.19 -7.63
N LEU A 291 7.26 4.29 -8.37
CA LEU A 291 6.71 3.01 -8.76
C LEU A 291 7.57 1.90 -8.15
N THR A 292 6.91 0.91 -7.56
CA THR A 292 7.54 -0.38 -7.25
C THR A 292 6.85 -1.50 -8.00
N GLY A 293 7.55 -2.62 -8.11
CA GLY A 293 6.92 -3.87 -8.48
C GLY A 293 7.91 -5.01 -8.57
N THR A 294 7.45 -6.09 -9.18
CA THR A 294 8.28 -7.25 -9.49
C THR A 294 8.41 -7.40 -11.01
N THR A 295 9.57 -7.87 -11.46
CA THR A 295 9.78 -8.32 -12.84
C THR A 295 9.94 -9.83 -12.83
N LEU A 296 9.24 -10.57 -13.69
CA LEU A 296 9.52 -12.01 -13.87
C LEU A 296 10.78 -12.17 -14.70
N TYR A 297 11.68 -13.03 -14.22
CA TYR A 297 12.72 -13.55 -15.09
C TYR A 297 12.13 -14.68 -15.92
N SER A 298 12.06 -14.47 -17.23
CA SER A 298 11.76 -15.50 -18.21
C SER A 298 12.78 -15.44 -19.34
N SER A 299 13.14 -16.60 -19.90
CA SER A 299 13.85 -16.60 -21.18
C SER A 299 13.02 -15.82 -22.20
N PRO A 300 13.62 -14.92 -23.00
CA PRO A 300 12.91 -14.32 -24.13
C PRO A 300 12.38 -15.45 -25.02
N MET A 301 11.13 -15.31 -25.49
CA MET A 301 10.57 -16.26 -26.46
C MET A 301 11.23 -16.09 -27.84
N GLU A 302 11.66 -14.87 -28.17
CA GLU A 302 12.42 -14.53 -29.37
C GLU A 302 13.45 -13.41 -29.09
N GLY A 303 14.62 -13.49 -29.75
CA GLY A 303 15.66 -12.46 -29.68
C GLY A 303 16.57 -12.51 -28.44
N PRO A 304 17.57 -11.60 -28.34
CA PRO A 304 18.42 -11.50 -27.17
C PRO A 304 17.61 -11.01 -25.96
N ASN A 305 17.98 -11.48 -24.76
CA ASN A 305 17.34 -11.04 -23.52
C ASN A 305 17.63 -9.55 -23.27
N VAL A 306 16.58 -8.74 -23.22
CA VAL A 306 16.67 -7.32 -22.84
C VAL A 306 16.31 -7.25 -21.37
N ILE A 307 17.31 -6.98 -20.52
CA ILE A 307 17.10 -6.71 -19.10
C ILE A 307 16.04 -5.62 -18.99
N ASP A 308 15.08 -5.87 -18.11
CA ASP A 308 13.96 -4.97 -17.93
C ASP A 308 14.39 -3.63 -17.32
N GLY A 309 13.49 -2.68 -17.29
CA GLY A 309 13.69 -1.33 -16.79
C GLY A 309 12.55 -0.44 -17.25
N TRP A 310 12.75 0.87 -17.26
CA TRP A 310 11.70 1.80 -17.68
C TRP A 310 12.20 2.83 -18.69
N ASN A 311 11.33 3.20 -19.61
CA ASN A 311 11.56 4.26 -20.59
C ASN A 311 12.81 4.04 -21.45
N GLY A 312 13.04 2.79 -21.88
CA GLY A 312 14.20 2.42 -22.71
C GLY A 312 15.51 2.26 -21.93
N GLN A 313 15.51 2.54 -20.61
CA GLN A 313 16.66 2.32 -19.74
C GLN A 313 16.54 0.96 -19.05
N GLN A 314 17.64 0.21 -18.91
CA GLN A 314 17.68 -1.09 -18.25
C GLN A 314 18.10 -0.98 -16.78
N PHE A 315 17.65 -1.92 -15.97
CA PHE A 315 18.15 -2.20 -14.63
C PHE A 315 19.59 -2.74 -14.64
N VAL A 316 20.25 -2.74 -13.47
CA VAL A 316 21.68 -3.09 -13.33
C VAL A 316 21.86 -4.43 -12.61
N GLY A 317 22.79 -5.25 -13.08
CA GLY A 317 23.31 -6.44 -12.38
C GLY A 317 22.88 -7.79 -12.99
N PRO A 318 23.47 -8.91 -12.52
CA PRO A 318 23.04 -10.23 -12.97
C PRO A 318 21.63 -10.51 -12.42
N VAL A 319 20.66 -10.43 -13.30
CA VAL A 319 19.27 -10.83 -13.03
C VAL A 319 19.15 -12.32 -13.34
N ILE A 320 18.92 -13.11 -12.31
CA ILE A 320 18.86 -14.58 -12.42
C ILE A 320 17.51 -15.18 -12.01
N SER A 321 16.60 -14.35 -11.49
CA SER A 321 15.24 -14.73 -11.08
C SER A 321 14.33 -13.50 -11.05
N SER A 322 13.07 -13.69 -10.67
CA SER A 322 12.13 -12.58 -10.46
C SER A 322 12.66 -11.62 -9.40
N PHE A 323 12.63 -10.33 -9.68
CA PHE A 323 13.33 -9.32 -8.87
C PHE A 323 12.48 -8.07 -8.65
N MET A 324 12.85 -7.32 -7.60
CA MET A 324 12.16 -6.12 -7.13
C MET A 324 12.78 -4.89 -7.76
N TYR A 325 12.00 -3.83 -7.94
CA TYR A 325 12.51 -2.55 -8.40
C TYR A 325 11.81 -1.37 -7.75
N VAL A 326 12.51 -0.23 -7.74
CA VAL A 326 11.93 1.09 -7.46
C VAL A 326 12.35 2.05 -8.57
N VAL A 327 11.40 2.83 -9.06
CA VAL A 327 11.60 3.81 -10.12
C VAL A 327 11.00 5.13 -9.66
N LYS A 328 11.76 6.21 -9.82
CA LYS A 328 11.27 7.58 -9.71
C LYS A 328 11.10 8.17 -11.11
N MET A 329 9.94 8.74 -11.38
CA MET A 329 9.67 9.54 -12.58
C MET A 329 9.25 10.96 -12.20
N ASP A 330 9.54 11.92 -13.07
CA ASP A 330 8.95 13.26 -12.96
C ASP A 330 7.45 13.26 -13.33
N SER A 331 6.76 14.37 -13.11
CA SER A 331 5.33 14.52 -13.44
C SER A 331 4.99 14.35 -14.93
N SER A 332 6.00 14.43 -15.81
CA SER A 332 5.88 14.20 -17.26
C SER A 332 6.19 12.75 -17.64
N GLY A 333 6.48 11.88 -16.67
CA GLY A 333 6.79 10.47 -16.86
C GLY A 333 8.24 10.20 -17.31
N ASN A 334 9.17 11.15 -17.20
CA ASN A 334 10.58 10.89 -17.49
C ASN A 334 11.25 10.20 -16.29
N THR A 335 12.05 9.16 -16.53
CA THR A 335 12.77 8.47 -15.45
C THR A 335 13.86 9.36 -14.88
N ILE A 336 13.82 9.63 -13.58
CA ILE A 336 14.86 10.36 -12.84
C ILE A 336 15.93 9.38 -12.33
N TRP A 337 15.49 8.32 -11.65
CA TRP A 337 16.36 7.23 -11.22
C TRP A 337 15.58 5.91 -11.14
N GLN A 338 16.30 4.80 -11.23
CA GLN A 338 15.76 3.47 -11.04
C GLN A 338 16.78 2.55 -10.38
N THR A 339 16.33 1.60 -9.56
CA THR A 339 17.18 0.63 -8.86
C THR A 339 16.44 -0.69 -8.67
N ASN A 340 17.18 -1.79 -8.59
CA ASN A 340 16.61 -3.14 -8.52
C ASN A 340 17.44 -4.09 -7.66
N SER A 341 16.77 -5.08 -7.09
CA SER A 341 17.43 -6.26 -6.52
C SER A 341 17.79 -7.28 -7.60
N ASN A 342 18.52 -8.31 -7.21
CA ASN A 342 18.73 -9.50 -8.05
C ASN A 342 17.57 -10.51 -7.98
N VAL A 343 16.82 -10.53 -6.85
CA VAL A 343 15.69 -11.45 -6.60
C VAL A 343 14.67 -10.82 -5.62
N GLY A 344 13.48 -11.40 -5.52
CA GLY A 344 12.46 -11.07 -4.52
C GLY A 344 11.18 -10.52 -5.16
N ARG A 345 10.19 -10.16 -4.32
CA ARG A 345 8.95 -9.55 -4.77
C ARG A 345 8.60 -8.31 -3.95
N ALA A 346 8.22 -7.23 -4.63
CA ALA A 346 7.75 -5.99 -4.02
C ALA A 346 6.30 -5.71 -4.45
N ARG A 347 5.45 -5.30 -3.50
CA ARG A 347 3.99 -5.18 -3.67
C ARG A 347 3.38 -3.85 -3.28
N GLY A 348 4.06 -3.09 -2.42
CA GLY A 348 3.56 -1.79 -1.95
C GLY A 348 4.67 -0.77 -1.84
N ILE A 349 4.34 0.51 -2.06
CA ILE A 349 5.24 1.66 -1.94
C ILE A 349 4.54 2.80 -1.21
N THR A 350 5.29 3.52 -0.37
CA THR A 350 4.80 4.75 0.25
C THR A 350 5.91 5.79 0.33
N ILE A 351 5.54 7.06 0.41
CA ILE A 351 6.47 8.17 0.61
C ILE A 351 6.32 8.70 2.03
N ASN A 352 7.44 8.97 2.66
CA ASN A 352 7.48 9.48 4.02
C ASN A 352 8.58 10.55 4.09
N GLU A 353 8.16 11.81 4.02
CA GLU A 353 9.05 12.98 3.95
C GLU A 353 10.11 12.88 2.83
N ASN A 354 11.36 12.61 3.21
CA ASN A 354 12.53 12.49 2.35
C ASN A 354 12.91 11.04 2.04
N GLU A 355 12.07 10.09 2.46
CA GLU A 355 12.23 8.67 2.24
C GLU A 355 11.13 8.15 1.31
N VAL A 356 11.46 7.10 0.55
CA VAL A 356 10.49 6.23 -0.09
C VAL A 356 10.71 4.82 0.46
N ALA A 357 9.63 4.12 0.80
CA ALA A 357 9.72 2.79 1.37
C ALA A 357 8.85 1.81 0.58
N ILE A 358 9.33 0.58 0.44
CA ILE A 358 8.59 -0.52 -0.17
C ILE A 358 8.40 -1.67 0.80
N THR A 359 7.34 -2.43 0.59
CA THR A 359 7.13 -3.74 1.23
C THR A 359 6.99 -4.83 0.16
N GLY A 360 7.16 -6.06 0.59
CA GLY A 360 7.00 -7.23 -0.24
C GLY A 360 7.37 -8.47 0.54
N PHE A 361 7.97 -9.45 -0.14
CA PHE A 361 8.53 -10.62 0.53
C PHE A 361 9.76 -11.15 -0.19
N SER A 362 10.74 -11.56 0.61
CA SER A 362 11.93 -12.24 0.13
C SER A 362 12.57 -13.03 1.26
N ARG A 363 13.37 -14.03 0.89
CA ARG A 363 14.27 -14.74 1.83
C ARG A 363 15.65 -14.08 1.90
N SER A 364 16.09 -13.53 0.77
CA SER A 364 17.42 -13.00 0.58
C SER A 364 17.45 -12.15 -0.67
N PHE A 365 18.38 -11.21 -0.76
CA PHE A 365 18.59 -10.43 -1.95
C PHE A 365 19.91 -9.68 -1.88
N ILE A 366 20.47 -9.40 -3.05
CA ILE A 366 21.52 -8.42 -3.26
C ILE A 366 20.88 -7.22 -3.93
N TRP A 367 21.03 -6.05 -3.32
CA TRP A 367 20.52 -4.79 -3.85
C TRP A 367 21.46 -3.65 -3.45
N GLN A 368 22.06 -2.97 -4.44
CA GLN A 368 23.12 -1.99 -4.21
C GLN A 368 24.26 -2.63 -3.39
N ASN A 369 24.65 -2.01 -2.27
CA ASN A 369 25.69 -2.53 -1.38
C ASN A 369 25.15 -3.48 -0.29
N LEU A 370 23.85 -3.78 -0.29
CA LEU A 370 23.23 -4.68 0.67
C LEU A 370 23.23 -6.11 0.14
N ASN A 371 23.84 -7.03 0.90
CA ASN A 371 23.73 -8.47 0.70
C ASN A 371 22.95 -9.07 1.88
N PHE A 372 21.63 -9.13 1.74
CA PHE A 372 20.73 -9.56 2.80
C PHE A 372 20.45 -11.06 2.71
N GLN A 373 20.62 -11.74 3.84
CA GLN A 373 20.13 -13.09 4.10
C GLN A 373 19.28 -13.03 5.36
N TYR A 374 18.08 -13.59 5.29
CA TYR A 374 17.21 -13.64 6.45
C TYR A 374 17.86 -14.46 7.60
N PRO A 375 17.92 -13.92 8.83
CA PRO A 375 18.56 -14.61 9.94
C PRO A 375 17.86 -15.93 10.32
N GLY A 376 18.64 -17.00 10.47
CA GLY A 376 18.12 -18.30 10.90
C GLY A 376 17.40 -19.12 9.81
N ASP A 377 17.38 -18.64 8.56
CA ASP A 377 16.77 -19.38 7.45
C ASP A 377 17.70 -20.49 6.92
N ASN A 378 17.21 -21.74 6.98
CA ASN A 378 17.82 -22.93 6.38
C ASN A 378 16.91 -23.57 5.30
N GLY A 379 15.89 -22.86 4.80
CA GLY A 379 14.86 -23.42 3.92
C GLY A 379 14.33 -22.47 2.84
N ASN A 380 13.04 -22.62 2.51
CA ASN A 380 12.37 -21.96 1.38
C ASN A 380 11.31 -20.93 1.82
N GLY A 381 11.38 -20.42 3.06
CA GLY A 381 10.44 -19.42 3.55
C GLY A 381 10.61 -18.07 2.84
N LEU A 382 9.56 -17.27 2.79
CA LEU A 382 9.54 -15.93 2.18
C LEU A 382 8.82 -14.98 3.13
N TYR A 383 9.52 -13.94 3.57
CA TYR A 383 9.10 -13.15 4.74
C TYR A 383 8.91 -11.67 4.39
N PRO A 384 8.05 -10.95 5.15
CA PRO A 384 7.78 -9.55 4.88
C PRO A 384 8.95 -8.67 5.28
N PHE A 385 9.16 -7.59 4.52
CA PHE A 385 10.20 -6.60 4.77
C PHE A 385 9.69 -5.18 4.57
N ILE A 386 10.46 -4.21 5.07
CA ILE A 386 10.40 -2.80 4.70
C ILE A 386 11.80 -2.37 4.27
N ILE A 387 11.98 -2.01 3.00
CA ILE A 387 13.22 -1.41 2.50
C ILE A 387 12.96 0.08 2.29
N ARG A 388 13.84 0.92 2.83
CA ARG A 388 13.74 2.39 2.76
C ARG A 388 14.87 2.93 1.89
N PHE A 389 14.55 3.91 1.06
CA PHE A 389 15.45 4.57 0.15
C PHE A 389 15.43 6.08 0.37
N ASN A 390 16.57 6.72 0.15
CA ASN A 390 16.63 8.17 0.03
C ASN A 390 15.86 8.60 -1.23
N LYS A 391 14.90 9.51 -1.07
CA LYS A 391 13.99 9.93 -2.14
C LYS A 391 14.69 10.63 -3.32
N THR A 392 15.82 11.28 -3.05
CA THR A 392 16.60 12.05 -4.04
C THR A 392 17.54 11.16 -4.82
N THR A 393 18.29 10.28 -4.14
CA THR A 393 19.39 9.50 -4.75
C THR A 393 18.99 8.07 -5.11
N GLY A 394 17.89 7.55 -4.55
CA GLY A 394 17.50 6.14 -4.68
C GLY A 394 18.39 5.19 -3.88
N THR A 395 19.29 5.68 -3.02
CA THR A 395 20.17 4.82 -2.20
C THR A 395 19.41 4.17 -1.05
N ILE A 396 19.66 2.90 -0.77
CA ILE A 396 19.08 2.20 0.40
C ILE A 396 19.61 2.84 1.70
N ILE A 397 18.70 3.20 2.60
CA ILE A 397 18.97 3.80 3.92
C ILE A 397 18.44 2.94 5.08
N GLY A 398 17.76 1.84 4.79
CA GLY A 398 17.35 0.88 5.82
C GLY A 398 16.70 -0.37 5.25
N ASN A 399 16.87 -1.48 5.95
CA ASN A 399 16.23 -2.76 5.64
C ASN A 399 15.72 -3.37 6.96
N HIS A 400 14.41 -3.51 7.06
CA HIS A 400 13.70 -4.06 8.21
C HIS A 400 12.90 -5.28 7.77
N TYR A 401 12.69 -6.25 8.64
CA TYR A 401 11.99 -7.49 8.30
C TYR A 401 11.31 -8.07 9.53
N LEU A 402 10.27 -8.86 9.29
CA LEU A 402 9.55 -9.58 10.34
C LEU A 402 10.03 -11.03 10.34
N THR A 403 10.17 -11.62 11.52
CA THR A 403 10.75 -12.96 11.65
C THR A 403 9.70 -14.05 11.86
N SER A 404 9.94 -15.28 11.42
CA SER A 404 9.08 -16.44 11.63
C SER A 404 9.93 -17.61 12.10
N ASN A 405 9.35 -18.46 12.92
CA ASN A 405 10.01 -19.67 13.43
C ASN A 405 9.80 -20.89 12.51
N SER A 406 9.16 -20.70 11.35
CA SER A 406 8.73 -21.75 10.44
C SER A 406 8.93 -21.34 8.98
N TYR A 407 9.15 -22.31 8.09
CA TYR A 407 9.21 -22.06 6.64
C TYR A 407 7.82 -21.73 6.10
N THR A 408 7.57 -20.45 5.89
CA THR A 408 6.24 -19.91 5.60
C THR A 408 6.31 -18.94 4.43
N LEU A 409 5.19 -18.78 3.73
CA LEU A 409 4.96 -17.71 2.77
C LEU A 409 4.15 -16.62 3.46
N ASP A 410 4.86 -15.61 3.96
CA ASP A 410 4.30 -14.51 4.73
C ASP A 410 4.43 -13.20 3.92
N PRO A 411 3.56 -12.95 2.94
CA PRO A 411 3.71 -11.82 2.05
C PRO A 411 3.36 -10.49 2.74
N GLY A 412 4.26 -9.52 2.66
CA GLY A 412 3.91 -8.11 2.82
C GLY A 412 3.11 -7.65 1.59
N GLN A 413 1.87 -7.21 1.79
CA GLN A 413 0.94 -6.89 0.71
C GLN A 413 0.77 -5.39 0.48
N HIS A 414 0.84 -4.59 1.55
CA HIS A 414 0.59 -3.15 1.50
C HIS A 414 1.47 -2.41 2.50
N ILE A 415 1.89 -1.20 2.16
CA ILE A 415 2.60 -0.28 3.07
C ILE A 415 1.94 1.09 3.03
N SER A 416 1.90 1.76 4.17
CA SER A 416 1.45 3.14 4.29
C SER A 416 2.34 3.87 5.29
N SER A 417 2.43 5.19 5.16
CA SER A 417 3.09 6.05 6.15
C SER A 417 2.05 6.91 6.86
N ASP A 418 2.38 7.34 8.08
CA ASP A 418 1.57 8.32 8.82
C ASP A 418 2.30 9.66 8.97
N ASN A 419 1.59 10.65 9.50
CA ASN A 419 2.10 11.99 9.72
C ASN A 419 3.19 12.08 10.80
N LEU A 420 3.44 11.02 11.57
CA LEU A 420 4.54 10.95 12.55
C LEU A 420 5.79 10.30 11.97
N GLY A 421 5.77 9.95 10.70
CA GLY A 421 6.87 9.31 10.01
C GLY A 421 6.97 7.81 10.27
N ASN A 422 5.91 7.16 10.75
CA ASN A 422 5.87 5.72 10.90
C ASN A 422 5.60 5.03 9.56
N TYR A 423 6.01 3.77 9.47
CA TYR A 423 5.62 2.87 8.38
C TYR A 423 4.73 1.77 8.93
N LEU A 424 3.62 1.52 8.26
CA LEU A 424 2.69 0.47 8.58
C LEU A 424 2.64 -0.49 7.42
N ILE A 425 2.79 -1.78 7.70
CA ILE A 425 2.64 -2.83 6.70
C ILE A 425 1.49 -3.77 7.08
N GLY A 426 0.78 -4.22 6.05
CA GLY A 426 -0.22 -5.27 6.17
C GLY A 426 0.12 -6.42 5.24
N GLY A 427 -0.28 -7.63 5.64
CA GLY A 427 0.02 -8.84 4.87
C GLY A 427 -0.72 -10.06 5.38
N ALA A 428 -0.29 -11.23 4.90
CA ALA A 428 -0.77 -12.52 5.40
C ALA A 428 0.39 -13.30 6.03
N PHE A 429 0.11 -14.18 6.97
CA PHE A 429 1.10 -15.05 7.60
C PHE A 429 0.52 -16.43 7.94
N GLN A 430 1.36 -17.47 7.88
CA GLN A 430 0.88 -18.87 7.97
C GLN A 430 1.09 -19.52 9.33
N SER A 431 2.07 -19.06 10.13
CA SER A 431 2.44 -19.67 11.41
C SER A 431 2.61 -18.59 12.48
N THR A 432 3.79 -18.47 13.08
CA THR A 432 4.11 -17.39 14.02
C THR A 432 4.89 -16.30 13.30
N LEU A 433 4.41 -15.07 13.37
CA LEU A 433 5.11 -13.89 12.87
C LEU A 433 5.55 -13.03 14.05
N ASN A 434 6.84 -12.81 14.18
CA ASN A 434 7.47 -11.93 15.14
C ASN A 434 7.64 -10.56 14.49
N GLY A 435 6.75 -9.64 14.85
CA GLY A 435 6.77 -8.27 14.38
C GLY A 435 7.55 -7.35 15.31
N PHE A 436 7.52 -6.05 14.98
CA PHE A 436 8.21 -5.01 15.74
C PHE A 436 7.67 -4.81 17.17
N GLY A 437 6.43 -5.25 17.43
CA GLY A 437 5.74 -5.14 18.72
C GLY A 437 5.58 -6.46 19.48
N GLY A 438 6.13 -7.57 18.98
CA GLY A 438 5.96 -8.90 19.56
C GLY A 438 5.49 -9.96 18.55
N ALA A 439 5.32 -11.19 19.04
CA ALA A 439 4.89 -12.32 18.25
C ALA A 439 3.36 -12.43 18.18
N ILE A 440 2.85 -12.73 16.99
CA ILE A 440 1.48 -13.17 16.74
C ILE A 440 1.50 -14.57 16.15
N THR A 441 0.44 -15.34 16.38
CA THR A 441 0.34 -16.73 15.91
C THR A 441 -0.98 -16.92 15.18
N ASN A 442 -0.92 -17.57 14.02
CA ASN A 442 -2.08 -17.96 13.24
C ASN A 442 -2.93 -18.94 14.09
N VAL A 443 -4.19 -18.59 14.29
CA VAL A 443 -5.12 -19.36 15.14
C VAL A 443 -6.05 -20.29 14.34
N GLY A 444 -6.00 -20.27 13.00
CA GLY A 444 -6.77 -21.19 12.16
C GLY A 444 -6.65 -20.96 10.65
N GLY A 445 -7.02 -21.97 9.85
CA GLY A 445 -6.96 -21.90 8.40
C GLY A 445 -5.54 -21.93 7.82
N SER A 446 -5.39 -21.56 6.54
CA SER A 446 -4.10 -21.57 5.85
C SER A 446 -3.22 -20.35 6.12
N SER A 447 -3.83 -19.24 6.53
CA SER A 447 -3.16 -17.97 6.83
C SER A 447 -4.11 -17.00 7.54
N ASP A 448 -3.55 -16.15 8.39
CA ASP A 448 -4.22 -14.98 8.97
C ASP A 448 -3.65 -13.69 8.35
N PHE A 449 -4.37 -12.56 8.47
CA PHE A 449 -3.82 -11.26 8.11
C PHE A 449 -3.09 -10.62 9.30
N PHE A 450 -2.10 -9.77 9.04
CA PHE A 450 -1.41 -9.00 10.08
C PHE A 450 -1.33 -7.51 9.75
N VAL A 451 -1.10 -6.72 10.80
CA VAL A 451 -0.66 -5.32 10.72
C VAL A 451 0.57 -5.16 11.59
N ALA A 452 1.61 -4.52 11.07
CA ALA A 452 2.81 -4.20 11.83
C ALA A 452 3.23 -2.76 11.60
N LYS A 453 3.64 -2.08 12.68
CA LYS A 453 4.11 -0.69 12.67
C LYS A 453 5.61 -0.66 12.96
N LEU A 454 6.37 -0.04 12.06
CA LEU A 454 7.76 0.36 12.25
C LEU A 454 7.81 1.87 12.49
N GLY A 455 8.15 2.28 13.70
CA GLY A 455 8.28 3.69 14.05
C GLY A 455 8.10 3.94 15.54
N THR A 456 7.63 5.14 15.90
CA THR A 456 7.39 5.54 17.28
C THR A 456 6.11 4.92 17.85
N SER A 457 6.13 4.68 19.16
CA SER A 457 4.93 4.36 19.95
C SER A 457 4.07 5.60 20.24
N ASN A 458 4.58 6.80 19.94
CA ASN A 458 3.87 8.05 20.11
C ASN A 458 2.63 8.11 19.20
N CYS A 459 1.56 8.60 19.81
CA CYS A 459 0.24 8.82 19.22
C CYS A 459 -0.17 10.29 19.30
N ASP A 460 0.77 11.19 19.61
CA ASP A 460 0.53 12.63 19.70
C ASP A 460 0.76 13.31 18.34
N PHE A 461 -0.30 13.32 17.53
CA PHE A 461 -0.34 13.95 16.21
C PHE A 461 -0.43 15.49 16.26
N LEU A 462 -0.50 16.10 17.45
CA LEU A 462 -0.44 17.56 17.63
C LEU A 462 0.99 18.08 17.83
N THR A 463 1.94 17.17 18.02
CA THR A 463 3.37 17.50 18.08
C THR A 463 4.00 17.41 16.69
N THR A 464 5.05 18.20 16.43
CA THR A 464 5.88 18.02 15.22
C THR A 464 6.33 16.56 15.14
N PRO A 465 6.40 15.93 13.95
CA PRO A 465 6.79 14.53 13.80
C PRO A 465 8.11 14.26 14.53
N ILE A 466 8.03 13.62 15.69
CA ILE A 466 9.20 13.08 16.37
C ILE A 466 9.20 11.61 15.98
N PHE A 467 9.87 11.31 14.86
CA PHE A 467 10.40 9.96 14.70
C PHE A 467 11.19 9.67 15.97
N ASP A 468 10.89 8.58 16.69
CA ASP A 468 11.69 8.13 17.84
C ASP A 468 13.09 7.79 17.33
N LYS A 469 13.89 8.85 17.13
CA LYS A 469 15.33 8.79 17.04
C LYS A 469 15.72 8.20 18.39
N LYS A 470 16.41 7.07 18.36
CA LYS A 470 17.08 6.52 19.53
C LYS A 470 17.68 7.69 20.31
N ALA A 471 17.15 7.98 21.49
CA ALA A 471 17.46 9.22 22.19
C ALA A 471 18.97 9.26 22.45
N ILE A 472 19.64 10.29 21.93
CA ILE A 472 21.08 10.45 22.10
C ILE A 472 21.31 10.93 23.52
N PHE A 473 21.62 9.98 24.42
CA PHE A 473 21.95 10.29 25.80
C PHE A 473 23.42 10.70 25.90
N LEU A 474 23.64 11.94 26.33
CA LEU A 474 24.95 12.49 26.65
C LEU A 474 25.21 12.39 28.14
N TYR A 475 26.35 11.85 28.54
CA TYR A 475 26.71 11.76 29.95
C TYR A 475 28.22 11.81 30.19
N PRO A 476 28.69 12.39 31.31
CA PRO A 476 27.92 13.29 32.16
C PRO A 476 27.60 14.60 31.44
N ASN A 477 26.42 15.16 31.71
CA ASN A 477 26.03 16.50 31.25
C ASN A 477 25.37 17.22 32.44
N PRO A 478 26.04 18.20 33.09
CA PRO A 478 27.25 18.88 32.64
C PRO A 478 28.52 18.00 32.61
N VAL A 479 29.40 18.25 31.64
CA VAL A 479 30.67 17.53 31.44
C VAL A 479 31.83 18.31 32.06
N GLN A 480 32.76 17.59 32.69
CA GLN A 480 34.04 18.14 33.11
C GLN A 480 35.12 17.89 32.07
N ASN A 481 35.59 16.65 31.90
CA ASN A 481 36.71 16.36 30.99
C ASN A 481 36.33 15.49 29.79
N ARG A 482 35.33 14.60 29.92
CA ARG A 482 35.02 13.62 28.89
C ARG A 482 33.51 13.39 28.79
N LEU A 483 32.97 13.58 27.58
CA LEU A 483 31.56 13.42 27.25
C LEU A 483 31.35 12.08 26.54
N PHE A 484 30.43 11.27 27.01
CA PHE A 484 30.05 9.99 26.42
C PHE A 484 28.66 10.09 25.78
N ILE A 485 28.42 9.18 24.84
CA ILE A 485 27.18 9.11 24.07
C ILE A 485 26.70 7.66 24.04
N ASN A 486 25.41 7.44 24.25
CA ASN A 486 24.77 6.17 23.93
C ASN A 486 24.72 6.00 22.40
N SER A 487 25.65 5.21 21.86
CA SER A 487 25.68 4.83 20.44
C SER A 487 26.10 3.37 20.31
N ASP A 488 25.48 2.65 19.38
CA ASP A 488 25.84 1.27 19.02
C ASP A 488 26.74 1.22 17.78
N GLU A 489 27.13 2.38 17.25
CA GLU A 489 27.96 2.52 16.06
C GLU A 489 29.01 3.63 16.19
N THR A 490 30.02 3.56 15.34
CA THR A 490 31.04 4.61 15.19
C THR A 490 30.45 5.78 14.41
N GLN A 491 30.57 6.99 14.94
CA GLN A 491 30.00 8.21 14.35
C GLN A 491 31.09 9.26 14.12
N TYR A 492 30.85 10.18 13.19
CA TYR A 492 31.64 11.40 13.07
C TYR A 492 30.99 12.51 13.90
N TYR A 493 31.76 13.26 14.69
CA TYR A 493 31.24 14.33 15.52
C TYR A 493 31.87 15.68 15.19
N GLN A 494 31.11 16.75 15.42
CA GLN A 494 31.56 18.13 15.37
C GLN A 494 30.98 18.91 16.55
N ILE A 495 31.82 19.64 17.29
CA ILE A 495 31.41 20.53 18.38
C ILE A 495 31.39 21.95 17.86
N TYR A 496 30.31 22.67 18.15
CA TYR A 496 30.13 24.09 17.84
C TYR A 496 29.91 24.90 19.10
N SER A 497 30.37 26.15 19.09
CA SER A 497 29.91 27.15 20.06
C SER A 497 28.43 27.45 19.87
N ILE A 498 27.77 28.04 20.86
CA ILE A 498 26.37 28.48 20.73
C ILE A 498 26.17 29.55 19.63
N LEU A 499 27.25 30.21 19.20
CA LEU A 499 27.26 31.18 18.11
C LEU A 499 27.52 30.52 16.73
N GLY A 500 27.60 29.18 16.67
CA GLY A 500 27.74 28.41 15.42
C GLY A 500 29.17 28.25 14.91
N SER A 501 30.20 28.67 15.65
CA SER A 501 31.60 28.46 15.26
C SER A 501 32.04 27.04 15.57
N LYS A 502 32.63 26.33 14.61
CA LYS A 502 33.17 24.96 14.80
C LYS A 502 34.41 25.01 15.71
N ILE A 503 34.40 24.21 16.77
CA ILE A 503 35.44 24.18 17.82
C ILE A 503 36.29 22.92 17.72
N ASN A 504 35.67 21.75 17.50
CA ASN A 504 36.35 20.47 17.46
C ASN A 504 35.59 19.50 16.53
N GLU A 505 36.27 18.48 16.02
CA GLU A 505 35.66 17.39 15.25
C GLU A 505 36.51 16.12 15.30
N GLY A 506 35.88 14.97 15.00
CA GLY A 506 36.61 13.71 14.91
C GLY A 506 35.70 12.51 14.76
N THR A 507 36.28 11.32 14.83
CA THR A 507 35.54 10.07 14.82
C THR A 507 35.37 9.57 16.25
N LEU A 508 34.14 9.25 16.63
CA LEU A 508 33.76 8.67 17.90
C LEU A 508 33.46 7.18 17.73
N ALA A 509 34.37 6.32 18.17
CA ALA A 509 34.14 4.89 18.21
C ALA A 509 33.15 4.50 19.32
N VAL A 510 32.48 3.35 19.15
CA VAL A 510 31.53 2.80 20.14
C VAL A 510 32.19 2.71 21.52
N GLY A 511 31.50 3.21 22.55
CA GLY A 511 31.97 3.22 23.93
C GLY A 511 33.12 4.19 24.25
N SER A 512 33.62 4.95 23.25
CA SER A 512 34.61 6.00 23.47
C SER A 512 33.95 7.31 23.93
N GLY A 513 34.75 8.22 24.49
CA GLY A 513 34.29 9.54 24.92
C GLY A 513 35.03 10.66 24.19
N ILE A 514 34.36 11.80 24.04
CA ILE A 514 34.90 13.03 23.47
C ILE A 514 35.66 13.78 24.55
N ASP A 515 36.93 14.12 24.30
CA ASP A 515 37.72 14.97 25.18
C ASP A 515 37.23 16.42 25.12
N CYS A 516 36.76 16.91 26.26
CA CYS A 516 36.22 18.24 26.45
C CYS A 516 37.10 19.09 27.38
N SER A 517 38.27 18.60 27.81
CA SER A 517 39.16 19.27 28.78
C SER A 517 39.67 20.63 28.29
N SER A 518 39.76 20.84 26.97
CA SER A 518 40.17 22.09 26.34
C SER A 518 39.03 23.12 26.17
N LEU A 519 37.79 22.72 26.44
CA LEU A 519 36.62 23.61 26.33
C LEU A 519 36.51 24.49 27.59
N THR A 520 36.14 25.75 27.40
CA THR A 520 35.79 26.66 28.50
C THR A 520 34.39 26.37 29.03
N SER A 521 34.10 26.75 30.27
CA SER A 521 32.75 26.57 30.84
C SER A 521 31.70 27.29 30.00
N GLY A 522 30.61 26.61 29.65
CA GLY A 522 29.63 27.15 28.72
C GLY A 522 28.71 26.10 28.08
N VAL A 523 27.91 26.55 27.12
CA VAL A 523 26.97 25.72 26.37
C VAL A 523 27.49 25.48 24.95
N TYR A 524 27.47 24.23 24.53
CA TYR A 524 27.94 23.78 23.22
C TYR A 524 26.88 22.96 22.49
N LEU A 525 26.97 22.94 21.16
CA LEU A 525 26.21 22.05 20.29
C LEU A 525 27.14 20.95 19.79
N LEU A 526 26.69 19.71 19.87
CA LEU A 526 27.36 18.54 19.35
C LEU A 526 26.54 18.01 18.17
N SER A 527 27.11 18.08 16.98
CA SER A 527 26.60 17.46 15.77
C SER A 527 27.22 16.07 15.62
N LEU A 528 26.40 15.07 15.31
CA LEU A 528 26.78 13.68 15.12
C LEU A 528 26.28 13.21 13.77
N THR A 529 27.17 12.64 12.96
CA THR A 529 26.88 12.06 11.66
C THR A 529 27.11 10.56 11.73
N ASP A 530 26.07 9.77 11.48
CA ASP A 530 26.14 8.31 11.48
C ASP A 530 26.77 7.72 10.20
N GLY A 531 26.93 6.40 10.17
CA GLY A 531 27.46 5.66 9.02
C GLY A 531 26.59 5.75 7.76
N PHE A 532 25.38 6.30 7.86
CA PHE A 532 24.44 6.53 6.77
C PHE A 532 24.38 8.01 6.34
N GLY A 533 25.24 8.87 6.92
CA GLY A 533 25.34 10.29 6.59
C GLY A 533 24.25 11.16 7.23
N LYS A 534 23.45 10.62 8.15
CA LYS A 534 22.39 11.36 8.84
C LYS A 534 22.98 12.15 10.00
N VAL A 535 22.58 13.42 10.09
CA VAL A 535 23.06 14.37 11.10
C VAL A 535 22.05 14.54 12.24
N SER A 536 22.53 14.45 13.48
CA SER A 536 21.76 14.75 14.70
C SER A 536 22.51 15.79 15.54
N VAL A 537 21.79 16.77 16.10
CA VAL A 537 22.40 17.83 16.91
C VAL A 537 21.84 17.78 18.32
N VAL A 538 22.73 17.76 19.32
CA VAL A 538 22.39 17.74 20.75
C VAL A 538 23.19 18.78 21.52
N LYS A 539 22.59 19.34 22.57
CA LYS A 539 23.21 20.38 23.42
C LYS A 539 23.87 19.72 24.64
N PHE A 540 25.07 20.19 25.01
CA PHE A 540 25.70 19.86 26.28
C PHE A 540 26.29 21.08 26.98
N VAL A 541 26.50 20.96 28.29
CA VAL A 541 27.06 22.01 29.16
C VAL A 541 28.44 21.55 29.62
N LYS A 542 29.45 22.41 29.46
CA LYS A 542 30.78 22.26 30.06
C LYS A 542 30.81 23.01 31.38
N GLU A 543 31.18 22.32 32.46
CA GLU A 543 31.47 22.93 33.76
C GLU A 543 32.92 23.37 33.89
#